data_AF-A0A2E8HRR5-F1
#
_entry.id   AF-A0A2E8HRR5-F1
#
_cell.length_a   1.000
_cell.length_b   1.000
_cell.length_c   1.000
_cell.angle_alpha   90.00
_cell.angle_beta   90.00
_cell.angle_gamma   90.00
#
_symmetry.space_group_name_H-M   'P 1'
#
loop_
_entity.id
_entity.type
_entity.pdbx_description
1 polymer ?
#
loop_
_entity_poly.entity_id
_entity_poly.type
_entity_poly.pdbx_seq_one_letter_code
_entity_poly.pdbx_strand_id
1 'polypeptide(L)'
;MLLKHVVSGAEIDSVTAFSANGSSVASIGEDNLTVNLVNFASTSNNESDEVAYDAVSQRLVGGNNSERPGFTVYVFDDDLGSSGSNCEGTCASTWPPVTVSDGDVTNIPGLNLVTRLDDTHQVTYKGRPLYFYANDIEPGDVFGKAVNSKWWSVDQEQVSLQIQGSNVTTFDIYATNGVIHVIDTVITSGN
;
A
#
# COMPACT_ATOMS: atom_id res chain seq x y z
N MET A 1 -11.71 -14.04 14.91
CA MET A 1 -11.18 -13.68 13.58
C MET A 1 -11.97 -12.54 12.92
N LEU A 2 -13.28 -12.35 13.17
CA LEU A 2 -14.05 -11.16 12.73
C LEU A 2 -14.23 -10.06 13.80
N LEU A 3 -14.03 -10.37 15.08
CA LEU A 3 -14.24 -9.42 16.20
C LEU A 3 -13.20 -8.28 16.29
N LYS A 4 -12.08 -8.39 15.57
CA LYS A 4 -11.03 -7.35 15.53
C LYS A 4 -11.39 -6.15 14.65
N HIS A 5 -12.44 -6.26 13.83
CA HIS A 5 -12.83 -5.23 12.86
C HIS A 5 -14.09 -4.46 13.27
N VAL A 6 -14.68 -4.75 14.44
CA VAL A 6 -15.86 -4.06 14.93
C VAL A 6 -15.43 -3.14 16.07
N VAL A 7 -15.69 -1.85 15.94
CA VAL A 7 -15.56 -0.89 17.04
C VAL A 7 -16.93 -0.75 17.69
N SER A 8 -17.03 -0.99 19.00
CA SER A 8 -18.29 -0.85 19.72
C SER A 8 -18.63 0.62 19.93
N GLY A 9 -19.70 1.10 19.31
CA GLY A 9 -20.29 2.40 19.62
C GLY A 9 -19.56 3.63 19.06
N ALA A 10 -18.60 3.45 18.15
CA ALA A 10 -18.01 4.56 17.41
C ALA A 10 -18.67 4.66 16.02
N GLU A 11 -19.59 5.61 15.86
CA GLU A 11 -19.84 6.20 14.54
C GLU A 11 -18.62 7.06 14.22
N ILE A 12 -17.74 6.56 13.36
CA ILE A 12 -16.78 7.40 12.66
C ILE A 12 -17.34 7.60 11.25
N ASP A 13 -18.22 8.59 11.10
CA ASP A 13 -18.61 9.11 9.79
C ASP A 13 -17.46 9.95 9.17
N SER A 14 -17.63 10.37 7.91
CA SER A 14 -16.62 11.20 7.21
C SER A 14 -16.25 12.51 7.94
N VAL A 15 -17.14 13.04 8.79
CA VAL A 15 -16.92 14.30 9.55
C VAL A 15 -16.11 14.04 10.83
N THR A 16 -16.40 12.93 11.50
CA THR A 16 -15.72 12.51 12.74
C THR A 16 -14.38 11.82 12.47
N ALA A 17 -14.15 11.29 11.26
CA ALA A 17 -12.84 10.80 10.82
C ALA A 17 -11.75 11.90 10.93
N PHE A 18 -12.10 13.17 10.67
CA PHE A 18 -11.19 14.29 10.87
C PHE A 18 -10.86 14.51 12.36
N SER A 19 -11.84 14.34 13.25
CA SER A 19 -11.63 14.44 14.70
C SER A 19 -10.87 13.26 15.30
N ALA A 20 -10.88 12.11 14.61
CA ALA A 20 -10.18 10.90 14.99
C ALA A 20 -8.78 10.78 14.36
N ASN A 21 -8.33 11.75 13.57
CA ASN A 21 -7.00 11.72 12.96
C ASN A 21 -5.90 11.72 14.04
N GLY A 22 -5.03 10.71 14.02
CA GLY A 22 -3.99 10.50 15.04
C GLY A 22 -4.52 9.86 16.34
N SER A 23 -5.79 9.45 16.37
CA SER A 23 -6.38 8.77 17.52
C SER A 23 -6.22 7.26 17.46
N SER A 24 -6.36 6.62 18.62
CA SER A 24 -6.39 5.16 18.73
C SER A 24 -7.74 4.73 19.30
N VAL A 25 -8.36 3.75 18.66
CA VAL A 25 -9.71 3.29 18.96
C VAL A 25 -9.66 1.81 19.31
N ALA A 26 -10.18 1.42 20.47
CA ALA A 26 -10.23 0.03 20.87
C ALA A 26 -11.27 -0.75 20.05
N SER A 27 -10.85 -1.83 19.42
CA SER A 27 -11.74 -2.81 18.81
C SER A 27 -12.51 -3.60 19.89
N ILE A 28 -13.58 -4.32 19.49
CA ILE A 28 -14.28 -5.26 20.38
C ILE A 28 -13.36 -6.38 20.88
N GLY A 29 -12.28 -6.68 20.15
CA GLY A 29 -11.22 -7.58 20.59
C GLY A 29 -10.22 -6.97 21.58
N GLU A 30 -10.45 -5.74 22.04
CA GLU A 30 -9.55 -4.93 22.89
C GLU A 30 -8.22 -4.56 22.23
N ASP A 31 -8.04 -4.82 20.94
CA ASP A 31 -6.89 -4.29 20.18
C ASP A 31 -7.06 -2.79 19.92
N ASN A 32 -6.01 -2.01 20.14
CA ASN A 32 -5.97 -0.58 19.80
C ASN A 32 -5.69 -0.39 18.30
N LEU A 33 -6.64 0.19 17.58
CA LEU A 33 -6.55 0.49 16.15
C LEU A 33 -6.22 1.96 15.92
N THR A 34 -5.12 2.26 15.24
CA THR A 34 -4.78 3.64 14.86
C THR A 34 -5.65 4.10 13.69
N VAL A 35 -6.14 5.34 13.78
CA VAL A 35 -6.93 6.01 12.73
C VAL A 35 -6.18 7.25 12.28
N ASN A 36 -5.82 7.31 11.01
CA ASN A 36 -5.03 8.41 10.46
C ASN A 36 -5.62 8.90 9.14
N LEU A 37 -5.62 10.21 8.94
CA LEU A 37 -5.84 10.82 7.65
C LEU A 37 -4.47 11.12 7.04
N VAL A 38 -4.09 10.37 6.01
CA VAL A 38 -2.76 10.45 5.39
C VAL A 38 -2.86 11.21 4.08
N ASN A 39 -2.06 12.26 3.94
CA ASN A 39 -1.95 13.05 2.71
C ASN A 39 -0.71 12.63 1.93
N PHE A 40 -0.88 11.77 0.94
CA PHE A 40 0.19 11.27 0.09
C PHE A 40 0.80 12.36 -0.80
N ALA A 41 0.06 13.40 -1.18
CA ALA A 41 0.67 14.52 -1.92
C ALA A 41 1.64 15.37 -1.08
N SER A 42 1.74 15.13 0.24
CA SER A 42 2.72 15.80 1.09
C SER A 42 4.04 15.04 1.23
N THR A 43 4.15 13.81 0.69
CA THR A 43 5.39 13.04 0.71
C THR A 43 6.43 13.68 -0.22
N SER A 44 7.69 13.64 0.19
CA SER A 44 8.81 14.05 -0.66
C SER A 44 9.30 12.90 -1.55
N ASN A 45 9.87 13.25 -2.70
CA ASN A 45 10.66 12.36 -3.54
C ASN A 45 12.09 12.90 -3.58
N ASN A 46 12.91 12.46 -2.63
CA ASN A 46 14.31 12.84 -2.47
C ASN A 46 15.22 11.88 -3.23
N GLU A 47 16.50 12.23 -3.34
CA GLU A 47 17.53 11.43 -4.02
C GLU A 47 17.75 10.02 -3.43
N SER A 48 17.24 9.75 -2.22
CA SER A 48 17.30 8.44 -1.56
C SER A 48 16.06 7.57 -1.80
N ASP A 49 15.02 8.08 -2.43
CA ASP A 49 13.72 7.41 -2.43
C ASP A 49 13.57 6.50 -3.66
N GLU A 50 13.33 5.19 -3.47
CA GLU A 50 13.08 4.23 -4.56
C GLU A 50 11.63 4.25 -5.06
N VAL A 51 10.70 4.77 -4.25
CA VAL A 51 9.28 4.90 -4.59
C VAL A 51 8.85 6.33 -4.31
N ALA A 52 8.05 6.89 -5.21
CA ALA A 52 7.47 8.22 -5.08
C ALA A 52 5.96 8.17 -5.29
N TYR A 53 5.27 9.20 -4.81
CA TYR A 53 3.87 9.44 -5.09
C TYR A 53 3.72 10.42 -6.27
N ASP A 54 3.03 10.01 -7.33
CA ASP A 54 2.61 10.90 -8.40
C ASP A 54 1.21 11.45 -8.11
N ALA A 55 1.14 12.73 -7.75
CA ALA A 55 -0.12 13.41 -7.44
C ALA A 55 -1.02 13.64 -8.67
N VAL A 56 -0.45 13.64 -9.89
CA VAL A 56 -1.23 13.85 -11.12
C VAL A 56 -1.99 12.57 -11.48
N SER A 57 -1.31 11.41 -11.41
CA SER A 57 -1.94 10.12 -11.69
C SER A 57 -2.52 9.42 -10.45
N GLN A 58 -2.33 10.00 -9.26
CA GLN A 58 -2.77 9.47 -7.96
C GLN A 58 -2.33 8.02 -7.75
N ARG A 59 -1.02 7.79 -7.76
CA ARG A 59 -0.43 6.45 -7.78
C ARG A 59 1.03 6.45 -7.36
N LEU A 60 1.52 5.29 -6.92
CA LEU A 60 2.95 5.09 -6.69
C LEU A 60 3.72 4.84 -7.99
N VAL A 61 4.91 5.42 -8.06
CA VAL A 61 5.87 5.30 -9.16
C VAL A 61 7.29 5.10 -8.62
N GLY A 62 8.27 4.79 -9.47
CA GLY A 62 9.68 4.80 -9.08
C GLY A 62 10.12 6.20 -8.62
N GLY A 63 10.82 6.28 -7.49
CA GLY A 63 11.40 7.53 -6.97
C GLY A 63 12.76 7.87 -7.60
N ASN A 64 13.40 8.93 -7.13
CA ASN A 64 14.66 9.42 -7.72
C ASN A 64 15.82 8.44 -7.58
N ASN A 65 15.85 7.61 -6.53
CA ASN A 65 16.88 6.58 -6.32
C ASN A 65 16.55 5.25 -7.03
N SER A 66 15.42 5.19 -7.72
CA SER A 66 14.99 3.97 -8.39
C SER A 66 15.74 3.73 -9.70
N GLU A 67 15.87 2.46 -10.10
CA GLU A 67 16.36 2.11 -11.44
C GLU A 67 15.50 2.70 -12.56
N ARG A 68 14.20 2.94 -12.28
CA ARG A 68 13.22 3.46 -13.24
C ARG A 68 12.39 4.59 -12.64
N PRO A 69 12.97 5.79 -12.43
CA PRO A 69 12.24 6.92 -11.86
C PRO A 69 11.01 7.31 -12.70
N GLY A 70 9.89 7.56 -12.04
CA GLY A 70 8.61 7.95 -12.66
C GLY A 70 7.84 6.82 -13.35
N PHE A 71 8.40 5.61 -13.47
CA PHE A 71 7.66 4.47 -14.00
C PHE A 71 6.64 3.95 -12.99
N THR A 72 5.49 3.50 -13.48
CA THR A 72 4.46 2.87 -12.66
C THR A 72 5.02 1.68 -11.89
N VAL A 73 4.69 1.58 -10.60
CA VAL A 73 4.89 0.35 -9.85
C VAL A 73 3.61 -0.47 -9.76
N TYR A 74 3.79 -1.79 -9.74
CA TYR A 74 2.74 -2.79 -9.78
C TYR A 74 2.89 -3.78 -8.64
N VAL A 75 1.79 -4.47 -8.35
CA VAL A 75 1.70 -5.55 -7.38
C VAL A 75 1.10 -6.79 -8.02
N PHE A 76 1.51 -7.97 -7.54
CA PHE A 76 1.15 -9.27 -8.12
C PHE A 76 0.19 -10.05 -7.21
N ASP A 77 -0.93 -10.52 -7.74
CA ASP A 77 -1.95 -11.19 -6.93
C ASP A 77 -1.52 -12.56 -6.42
N ASP A 78 -0.62 -13.26 -7.12
CA ASP A 78 -0.12 -14.54 -6.61
C ASP A 78 0.82 -14.34 -5.40
N ASP A 79 1.22 -13.11 -5.06
CA ASP A 79 1.92 -12.79 -3.80
C ASP A 79 0.96 -12.63 -2.61
N LEU A 80 -0.36 -12.73 -2.82
CA LEU A 80 -1.31 -12.65 -1.73
C LEU A 80 -1.21 -13.88 -0.82
N GLY A 81 -0.97 -13.63 0.47
CA GLY A 81 -0.84 -14.69 1.48
C GLY A 81 0.55 -15.30 1.59
N SER A 82 1.53 -14.86 0.81
CA SER A 82 2.95 -15.16 1.03
C SER A 82 3.61 -14.08 1.90
N SER A 83 4.75 -14.41 2.50
CA SER A 83 5.59 -13.47 3.24
C SER A 83 6.52 -12.63 2.34
N GLY A 84 6.39 -12.75 1.02
CA GLY A 84 7.27 -12.14 0.04
C GLY A 84 6.88 -12.49 -1.40
N SER A 85 7.82 -12.31 -2.32
CA SER A 85 7.61 -12.51 -3.75
C SER A 85 7.54 -13.99 -4.17
N ASN A 86 6.55 -14.33 -4.99
CA ASN A 86 6.49 -15.56 -5.80
C ASN A 86 6.97 -15.34 -7.24
N CYS A 87 7.31 -14.10 -7.61
CA CYS A 87 7.78 -13.72 -8.93
C CYS A 87 9.31 -13.82 -9.02
N GLU A 88 9.80 -14.95 -9.52
CA GLU A 88 11.22 -15.27 -9.66
C GLU A 88 11.60 -15.63 -11.11
N GLY A 89 12.90 -15.57 -11.42
CA GLY A 89 13.45 -15.98 -12.73
C GLY A 89 12.84 -15.22 -13.91
N THR A 90 12.15 -15.93 -14.80
CA THR A 90 11.52 -15.33 -15.99
C THR A 90 10.38 -14.37 -15.64
N CYS A 91 9.70 -14.59 -14.50
CA CYS A 91 8.71 -13.64 -13.99
C CYS A 91 9.41 -12.32 -13.67
N ALA A 92 10.49 -12.36 -12.88
CA ALA A 92 11.27 -11.18 -12.50
C ALA A 92 11.96 -10.50 -13.71
N SER A 93 12.17 -11.20 -14.82
CA SER A 93 12.65 -10.59 -16.06
C SER A 93 11.58 -9.73 -16.76
N THR A 94 10.30 -10.13 -16.65
CA THR A 94 9.16 -9.38 -17.22
C THR A 94 8.62 -8.34 -16.25
N TRP A 95 8.75 -8.62 -14.95
CA TRP A 95 8.33 -7.81 -13.84
C TRP A 95 9.52 -7.57 -12.90
N PRO A 96 10.45 -6.68 -13.28
CA PRO A 96 11.61 -6.41 -12.45
C PRO A 96 11.20 -5.92 -11.06
N PRO A 97 11.76 -6.47 -9.96
CA PRO A 97 11.47 -5.99 -8.62
C PRO A 97 11.96 -4.55 -8.44
N VAL A 98 11.25 -3.75 -7.65
CA VAL A 98 11.76 -2.45 -7.17
C VAL A 98 12.73 -2.76 -6.03
N THR A 99 14.02 -2.67 -6.29
CA THR A 99 15.09 -3.03 -5.34
C THR A 99 15.58 -1.83 -4.55
N VAL A 100 16.09 -2.08 -3.34
CA VAL A 100 16.73 -1.07 -2.47
C VAL A 100 18.14 -1.52 -2.16
N SER A 101 19.10 -0.59 -2.20
CA SER A 101 20.52 -0.90 -2.00
C SER A 101 21.08 -0.46 -0.64
N ASP A 102 20.52 0.59 -0.03
CA ASP A 102 20.94 1.09 1.28
C ASP A 102 20.17 0.48 2.46
N GLY A 103 19.09 -0.27 2.16
CA GLY A 103 18.26 -0.99 3.12
C GLY A 103 17.24 -0.13 3.84
N ASP A 104 16.93 1.07 3.36
CA ASP A 104 15.94 1.96 3.96
C ASP A 104 14.80 2.31 2.99
N VAL A 105 13.57 2.42 3.50
CA VAL A 105 12.41 2.90 2.74
C VAL A 105 11.37 3.50 3.68
N THR A 106 11.29 4.83 3.74
CA THR A 106 10.47 5.51 4.77
C THR A 106 9.64 6.70 4.29
N ASN A 107 9.82 7.16 3.05
CA ASN A 107 9.20 8.41 2.57
C ASN A 107 7.68 8.32 2.38
N ILE A 108 7.13 7.13 2.13
CA ILE A 108 5.70 6.90 1.93
C ILE A 108 5.17 5.94 3.01
N PRO A 109 4.13 6.33 3.78
CA PRO A 109 3.49 5.45 4.75
C PRO A 109 2.98 4.17 4.13
N GLY A 110 3.36 3.03 4.72
CA GLY A 110 3.02 1.69 4.23
C GLY A 110 4.12 1.04 3.39
N LEU A 111 5.23 1.72 3.09
CA LEU A 111 6.41 1.06 2.55
C LEU A 111 7.13 0.23 3.62
N ASN A 112 7.72 -0.88 3.17
CA ASN A 112 8.59 -1.74 3.96
C ASN A 112 9.48 -2.55 3.01
N LEU A 113 10.41 -3.35 3.52
CA LEU A 113 11.27 -4.23 2.75
C LEU A 113 10.94 -5.71 2.97
N VAL A 114 11.17 -6.50 1.93
CA VAL A 114 11.26 -7.95 2.01
C VAL A 114 12.59 -8.40 1.43
N THR A 115 13.20 -9.40 2.05
CA THR A 115 14.38 -10.08 1.49
C THR A 115 13.92 -11.14 0.49
N ARG A 116 14.41 -11.05 -0.74
CA ARG A 116 14.17 -12.03 -1.81
C ARG A 116 15.04 -13.27 -1.64
N LEU A 117 14.80 -14.30 -2.44
CA LEU A 117 15.57 -15.56 -2.40
C LEU A 117 17.04 -15.40 -2.84
N ASP A 118 17.34 -14.35 -3.60
CA ASP A 118 18.68 -13.99 -4.06
C ASP A 118 19.41 -13.01 -3.14
N ASP A 119 18.93 -12.88 -1.89
CA ASP A 119 19.42 -11.98 -0.84
C ASP A 119 19.29 -10.48 -1.16
N THR A 120 18.64 -10.10 -2.26
CA THR A 120 18.33 -8.70 -2.55
C THR A 120 17.14 -8.20 -1.74
N HIS A 121 17.09 -6.90 -1.46
CA HIS A 121 15.95 -6.27 -0.80
C HIS A 121 14.99 -5.68 -1.83
N GLN A 122 13.71 -6.00 -1.69
CA GLN A 122 12.63 -5.49 -2.54
C GLN A 122 11.68 -4.64 -1.71
N VAL A 123 11.27 -3.50 -2.27
CA VAL A 123 10.24 -2.66 -1.68
C VAL A 123 8.90 -3.37 -1.69
N THR A 124 8.18 -3.27 -0.59
CA THR A 124 6.78 -3.68 -0.47
C THR A 124 5.93 -2.46 -0.15
N TYR A 125 4.68 -2.46 -0.59
CA TYR A 125 3.67 -1.51 -0.18
C TYR A 125 2.51 -2.23 0.49
N LYS A 126 2.24 -1.92 1.76
CA LYS A 126 1.24 -2.59 2.60
C LYS A 126 1.38 -4.12 2.56
N GLY A 127 2.63 -4.59 2.60
CA GLY A 127 2.98 -6.01 2.56
C GLY A 127 2.97 -6.66 1.17
N ARG A 128 2.66 -5.93 0.09
CA ARG A 128 2.71 -6.43 -1.29
C ARG A 128 4.06 -6.07 -1.94
N PRO A 129 4.85 -7.02 -2.47
CA PRO A 129 6.07 -6.70 -3.22
C PRO A 129 5.79 -5.82 -4.45
N LEU A 130 6.66 -4.84 -4.70
CA LEU A 130 6.53 -3.86 -5.79
C LEU A 130 7.40 -4.22 -6.99
N TYR A 131 6.86 -4.04 -8.18
CA TYR A 131 7.51 -4.35 -9.45
C TYR A 131 7.37 -3.23 -10.46
N PHE A 132 8.35 -3.12 -11.35
CA PHE A 132 8.17 -2.46 -12.64
C PHE A 132 7.62 -3.42 -13.67
N TYR A 133 7.13 -2.90 -14.79
CA TYR A 133 6.80 -3.71 -15.96
C TYR A 133 7.80 -3.49 -17.09
N ALA A 134 8.41 -4.56 -17.59
CA ALA A 134 9.47 -4.46 -18.60
C ALA A 134 9.01 -3.82 -19.92
N ASN A 135 7.71 -3.88 -20.25
CA ASN A 135 7.17 -3.31 -21.47
C ASN A 135 6.61 -1.89 -21.31
N ASP A 136 6.62 -1.31 -20.10
CA ASP A 136 6.42 0.15 -19.98
C ASP A 136 7.61 0.86 -20.62
N ILE A 137 7.37 1.84 -21.48
CA ILE A 137 8.39 2.47 -22.33
C ILE A 137 8.83 3.82 -21.74
N GLU A 138 7.87 4.58 -21.21
CA GLU A 138 8.12 5.88 -20.60
C GLU A 138 7.43 6.03 -19.22
N PRO A 139 7.90 6.96 -18.37
CA PRO A 139 7.24 7.29 -17.12
C PRO A 139 5.75 7.56 -17.30
N GLY A 140 4.93 7.05 -16.38
CA GLY A 140 3.47 7.16 -16.44
C GLY A 140 2.77 6.05 -17.23
N ASP A 141 3.47 5.28 -18.07
CA ASP A 141 2.89 4.13 -18.77
C ASP A 141 2.26 3.13 -17.82
N VAL A 142 1.16 2.51 -18.25
CA VAL A 142 0.34 1.60 -17.42
C VAL A 142 0.10 0.25 -18.08
N PHE A 143 0.95 -0.14 -19.03
CA PHE A 143 0.69 -1.31 -19.88
C PHE A 143 0.69 -2.63 -19.10
N GLY A 144 1.28 -2.64 -17.90
CA GLY A 144 1.24 -3.78 -16.98
C GLY A 144 -0.13 -3.97 -16.29
N LYS A 145 -1.02 -2.97 -16.30
CA LYS A 145 -2.29 -3.06 -15.57
C LYS A 145 -3.19 -4.14 -16.17
N ALA A 146 -3.74 -4.98 -15.28
CA ALA A 146 -4.60 -6.11 -15.59
C ALA A 146 -3.96 -7.18 -16.50
N VAL A 147 -2.64 -7.19 -16.69
CA VAL A 147 -1.96 -8.26 -17.41
C VAL A 147 -2.27 -9.60 -16.73
N ASN A 148 -2.72 -10.58 -17.51
CA ASN A 148 -3.18 -11.88 -17.04
C ASN A 148 -4.26 -11.84 -15.94
N SER A 149 -4.93 -10.69 -15.74
CA SER A 149 -5.85 -10.45 -14.62
C SER A 149 -5.22 -10.67 -13.23
N LYS A 150 -3.92 -10.40 -13.09
CA LYS A 150 -3.16 -10.61 -11.84
C LYS A 150 -2.25 -9.45 -11.42
N TRP A 151 -1.99 -8.51 -12.34
CA TRP A 151 -1.06 -7.42 -12.13
C TRP A 151 -1.82 -6.11 -12.05
N TRP A 152 -1.58 -5.35 -10.99
CA TRP A 152 -2.33 -4.12 -10.72
C TRP A 152 -1.37 -2.98 -10.43
N SER A 153 -1.65 -1.82 -11.01
CA SER A 153 -0.97 -0.58 -10.62
C SER A 153 -1.33 -0.21 -9.18
N VAL A 154 -0.39 0.39 -8.46
CA VAL A 154 -0.63 0.81 -7.07
C VAL A 154 -1.28 2.20 -7.05
N ASP A 155 -2.56 2.24 -7.40
CA ASP A 155 -3.37 3.45 -7.35
C ASP A 155 -3.55 3.89 -5.88
N GLN A 156 -3.36 5.17 -5.58
CA GLN A 156 -3.45 5.74 -4.24
C GLN A 156 -4.02 7.16 -4.26
N GLU A 157 -5.15 7.33 -3.57
CA GLU A 157 -5.80 8.62 -3.41
C GLU A 157 -4.88 9.63 -2.71
N GLN A 158 -5.03 10.91 -3.07
CA GLN A 158 -4.21 11.98 -2.52
C GLN A 158 -4.34 12.08 -0.99
N VAL A 159 -5.56 11.89 -0.49
CA VAL A 159 -5.85 11.83 0.94
C VAL A 159 -6.61 10.55 1.20
N SER A 160 -6.13 9.75 2.15
CA SER A 160 -6.75 8.48 2.51
C SER A 160 -7.01 8.42 4.01
N LEU A 161 -8.21 7.96 4.37
CA LEU A 161 -8.47 7.49 5.73
C LEU A 161 -7.85 6.10 5.87
N GLN A 162 -6.94 5.97 6.84
CA GLN A 162 -6.25 4.72 7.12
C GLN A 162 -6.59 4.18 8.50
N ILE A 163 -6.80 2.87 8.57
CA ILE A 163 -6.91 2.09 9.81
C ILE A 163 -5.72 1.15 9.87
N GLN A 164 -4.84 1.32 10.85
CA GLN A 164 -3.59 0.55 10.95
C GLN A 164 -2.80 0.53 9.62
N GLY A 165 -2.69 1.69 8.96
CA GLY A 165 -2.00 1.84 7.67
C GLY A 165 -2.77 1.31 6.43
N SER A 166 -3.91 0.65 6.62
CA SER A 166 -4.75 0.14 5.51
C SER A 166 -5.74 1.21 5.08
N ASN A 167 -5.91 1.45 3.76
CA ASN A 167 -6.84 2.47 3.27
C ASN A 167 -8.27 1.97 3.44
N VAL A 168 -9.17 2.85 3.85
CA VAL A 168 -10.61 2.62 3.74
C VAL A 168 -11.05 2.83 2.29
N THR A 169 -11.59 1.79 1.66
CA THR A 169 -12.03 1.78 0.25
C THR A 169 -13.53 1.88 0.10
N THR A 170 -14.29 1.52 1.13
CA THR A 170 -15.74 1.72 1.17
C THR A 170 -16.13 2.22 2.54
N PHE A 171 -16.87 3.32 2.55
CA PHE A 171 -17.32 3.98 3.76
C PHE A 171 -18.77 3.63 4.05
N ASP A 172 -19.12 3.64 5.33
CA ASP A 172 -20.49 3.77 5.82
C ASP A 172 -21.48 2.67 5.33
N ILE A 173 -21.07 1.40 5.43
CA ILE A 173 -22.01 0.27 5.25
C ILE A 173 -22.82 0.11 6.54
N TYR A 174 -24.04 0.64 6.54
CA TYR A 174 -24.94 0.56 7.70
C TYR A 174 -25.42 -0.88 7.93
N ALA A 175 -25.23 -1.35 9.16
CA ALA A 175 -25.72 -2.63 9.68
C ALA A 175 -26.71 -2.36 10.83
N THR A 176 -27.48 -3.39 11.21
CA THR A 176 -28.48 -3.27 12.30
C THR A 176 -27.90 -2.92 13.66
N ASN A 177 -26.58 -3.02 13.82
CA ASN A 177 -25.85 -2.80 15.06
C ASN A 177 -24.64 -1.87 14.92
N GLY A 178 -24.52 -1.11 13.82
CA GLY A 178 -23.43 -0.16 13.65
C GLY A 178 -23.10 0.12 12.19
N VAL A 179 -21.87 0.55 11.95
CA VAL A 179 -21.34 0.92 10.63
C VAL A 179 -20.12 0.06 10.32
N ILE A 180 -20.00 -0.39 9.07
CA ILE A 180 -18.86 -1.15 8.56
C ILE A 180 -18.13 -0.30 7.52
N HIS A 181 -16.80 -0.24 7.66
CA HIS A 181 -15.89 0.29 6.66
C HIS A 181 -15.11 -0.88 6.04
N VAL A 182 -14.86 -0.85 4.74
CA VAL A 182 -14.04 -1.85 4.03
C VAL A 182 -12.65 -1.29 3.84
N ILE A 183 -11.62 -2.09 4.11
CA ILE A 183 -10.22 -1.72 3.95
C ILE A 183 -9.53 -2.57 2.87
N ASP A 184 -8.46 -2.04 2.26
CA ASP A 184 -7.73 -2.68 1.16
C ASP A 184 -6.73 -3.76 1.59
N THR A 185 -6.37 -3.82 2.88
CA THR A 185 -5.46 -4.83 3.42
C THR A 185 -5.93 -5.40 4.74
N VAL A 186 -5.56 -6.66 5.03
CA VAL A 186 -5.91 -7.33 6.28
C VAL A 186 -5.08 -6.77 7.42
N ILE A 187 -5.73 -6.40 8.53
CA ILE A 187 -5.04 -6.00 9.75
C ILE A 187 -4.53 -7.26 10.47
N THR A 188 -3.22 -7.40 10.58
CA THR A 188 -2.56 -8.45 11.37
C THR A 188 -2.01 -7.85 12.65
N SER A 189 -2.01 -8.62 13.75
CA SER A 189 -1.41 -8.19 15.01
C SER A 189 0.12 -8.21 14.87
N GLY A 190 0.73 -7.06 14.58
CA GLY A 190 2.19 -6.97 14.44
C GLY A 190 2.74 -5.80 13.61
N ASN A 191 1.88 -4.98 12.99
CA ASN A 191 2.29 -3.71 12.41
C ASN A 191 2.23 -2.57 13.43
#